data_AF-A0A0D2ACD2-F1
#
_entry.id   AF-A0A0D2ACD2-F1
#
_cell.length_a   1.000
_cell.length_b   1.000
_cell.length_c   1.000
_cell.angle_alpha   90.00
_cell.angle_beta   90.00
_cell.angle_gamma   90.00
#
_symmetry.space_group_name_H-M   'P 1'
#
loop_
_entity.id
_entity.type
_entity.pdbx_description
1 polymer ?
#
loop_
_entity_poly.entity_id
_entity_poly.type
_entity_poly.pdbx_seq_one_letter_code
_entity_poly.pdbx_strand_id
1 'polypeptide(L)'
;MDTRQPFDSTPDHVAFGVEFNQDETIFAVGTEDGFRLYESATGKLVLAKDLEGSVKFASVLSSSRYVALIGGGPAPAYSPNKFVLWESETGTEPFKIEYNMIPIRACLTDSYYCTVFESGVVLYELDAHAHNNTAERRVGIYETAPNCFGLCQLGSRKLVMPGRSKGQIQIVDLATKAISILPAHESPIRMFTMNREESILATAGEKGTLIKLWSTEQEAFLMQFRRGLEQAQIFSIAFSPSGDQMAVTSDKSTIHVFEMPWREQSAGDEVSYRPDSHAGKRLSYPYGGGNVRDIPSPLSSSPGGAYGGSPPTPGKHAGSPSSATKVKFSTSSSEREPTEFLGPGTVQGWPEMPPKHQRTASRWSYATPGGVTDSSTDTDTPPRRQAQKYGNLGSLPLAPRFLKDTYSTMSCKFEMGNEPTRRRQGSKDKERAGGQDETASVTTVRTATTFSRQKENPWWPQGRPPKGKIAWIDDESLVVVSAGRDARWEKFVLGIDHNGQRGIERRGWKQYLEDEGVD
;
A
#
# COMPACT_ATOMS: atom_id res chain seq x y z
N MET A 1 26.17 -50.58 -11.19
CA MET A 1 25.59 -49.30 -11.61
C MET A 1 24.79 -48.79 -10.43
N ASP A 2 25.13 -47.64 -9.84
CA ASP A 2 24.23 -46.98 -8.89
C ASP A 2 23.18 -46.23 -9.74
N THR A 3 21.90 -46.52 -9.52
CA THR A 3 20.78 -46.00 -10.31
C THR A 3 19.98 -44.94 -9.56
N ARG A 4 20.58 -44.32 -8.54
CA ARG A 4 20.08 -43.05 -8.01
C ARG A 4 20.18 -42.00 -9.10
N GLN A 5 19.02 -41.49 -9.55
CA GLN A 5 18.98 -40.17 -10.17
C GLN A 5 19.62 -39.16 -9.19
N PRO A 6 20.35 -38.15 -9.67
CA PRO A 6 20.70 -37.02 -8.81
C PRO A 6 19.40 -36.46 -8.23
N PHE A 7 19.44 -36.02 -6.97
CA PHE A 7 18.41 -35.11 -6.49
C PHE A 7 18.49 -33.87 -7.38
N ASP A 8 17.38 -33.51 -8.02
CA ASP A 8 17.30 -32.32 -8.85
C ASP A 8 17.29 -31.11 -7.91
N SER A 9 18.50 -30.66 -7.55
CA SER A 9 18.74 -29.65 -6.53
C SER A 9 18.77 -28.26 -7.15
N THR A 10 17.73 -27.94 -7.94
CA THR A 10 17.33 -26.56 -8.14
C THR A 10 17.18 -25.92 -6.76
N PRO A 11 17.78 -24.74 -6.49
CA PRO A 11 17.50 -24.03 -5.25
C PRO A 11 15.99 -23.79 -5.13
N ASP A 12 15.49 -23.82 -3.90
CA ASP A 12 14.06 -23.87 -3.60
C ASP A 12 13.49 -22.43 -3.61
N HIS A 13 13.86 -21.65 -4.65
CA HIS A 13 13.95 -20.19 -4.68
C HIS A 13 12.68 -19.53 -4.11
N VAL A 14 12.81 -18.93 -2.92
CA VAL A 14 11.69 -18.29 -2.22
C VAL A 14 11.72 -16.77 -2.41
N ALA A 15 10.68 -16.20 -3.01
CA ALA A 15 10.38 -14.78 -2.85
C ALA A 15 9.82 -14.53 -1.44
N PHE A 16 10.55 -13.81 -0.58
CA PHE A 16 10.06 -13.46 0.76
C PHE A 16 9.03 -12.34 0.72
N GLY A 17 9.19 -11.39 -0.20
CA GLY A 17 8.26 -10.29 -0.43
C GLY A 17 8.46 -9.68 -1.81
N VAL A 18 7.42 -8.98 -2.29
CA VAL A 18 7.41 -8.29 -3.58
C VAL A 18 6.74 -6.91 -3.44
N GLU A 19 7.33 -5.90 -4.06
CA GLU A 19 6.88 -4.51 -4.01
C GLU A 19 7.13 -3.81 -5.35
N PHE A 20 6.12 -3.10 -5.87
CA PHE A 20 6.29 -2.24 -7.05
C PHE A 20 7.02 -0.94 -6.69
N ASN A 21 7.65 -0.32 -7.67
CA ASN A 21 8.14 1.06 -7.58
C ASN A 21 6.99 2.08 -7.73
N GLN A 22 7.31 3.37 -7.69
CA GLN A 22 6.34 4.46 -7.51
C GLN A 22 5.53 4.77 -8.79
N ASP A 23 6.05 4.38 -9.95
CA ASP A 23 5.37 4.47 -11.26
C ASP A 23 4.91 3.09 -11.79
N GLU A 24 4.98 2.06 -10.94
CA GLU A 24 4.59 0.68 -11.21
C GLU A 24 5.33 -0.04 -12.37
N THR A 25 6.35 0.58 -13.00
CA THR A 25 7.10 -0.02 -14.12
C THR A 25 8.01 -1.20 -13.74
N ILE A 26 8.44 -1.30 -12.48
CA ILE A 26 9.32 -2.37 -11.96
C ILE A 26 8.78 -2.93 -10.65
N PHE A 27 8.91 -4.25 -10.44
CA PHE A 27 8.77 -4.87 -9.12
C PHE A 27 10.10 -5.42 -8.59
N ALA A 28 10.35 -5.14 -7.31
CA ALA A 28 11.50 -5.65 -6.56
C ALA A 28 11.08 -6.87 -5.72
N VAL A 29 11.94 -7.87 -5.65
CA VAL A 29 11.72 -9.14 -4.94
C VAL A 29 12.93 -9.42 -4.04
N GLY A 30 12.67 -9.68 -2.76
CA GLY A 30 13.69 -10.19 -1.83
C GLY A 30 13.72 -11.72 -1.85
N THR A 31 14.91 -12.33 -1.99
CA THR A 31 15.10 -13.78 -2.15
C THR A 31 16.05 -14.35 -1.09
N GLU A 32 16.35 -15.66 -1.15
CA GLU A 32 17.22 -16.35 -0.19
C GLU A 32 18.73 -16.09 -0.38
N ASP A 33 19.07 -15.54 -1.54
CA ASP A 33 20.40 -15.33 -2.10
C ASP A 33 20.69 -13.85 -2.43
N GLY A 34 19.74 -12.94 -2.18
CA GLY A 34 19.88 -11.52 -2.44
C GLY A 34 18.55 -10.84 -2.77
N PHE A 35 18.53 -10.04 -3.84
CA PHE A 35 17.31 -9.46 -4.39
C PHE A 35 17.34 -9.41 -5.92
N ARG A 36 16.15 -9.39 -6.52
CA ARG A 36 15.93 -9.39 -7.98
C ARG A 36 14.91 -8.29 -8.35
N LEU A 37 15.12 -7.64 -9.49
CA LEU A 37 14.25 -6.59 -10.05
C LEU A 37 13.69 -7.05 -11.40
N TYR A 38 12.40 -6.84 -11.64
CA TYR A 38 11.70 -7.30 -12.83
C TYR A 38 10.85 -6.18 -13.46
N GLU A 39 10.81 -6.14 -14.79
CA GLU A 39 9.95 -5.24 -15.56
C GLU A 39 8.48 -5.67 -15.38
N SER A 40 7.62 -4.79 -14.85
CA SER A 40 6.22 -5.11 -14.59
C SER A 40 5.44 -5.50 -15.85
N ALA A 41 5.76 -4.89 -17.00
CA ALA A 41 5.01 -5.06 -18.25
C ALA A 41 5.13 -6.45 -18.90
N THR A 42 6.23 -7.16 -18.61
CA THR A 42 6.62 -8.46 -19.22
C THR A 42 7.01 -9.54 -18.19
N GLY A 43 7.28 -9.14 -16.94
CA GLY A 43 7.88 -9.99 -15.90
C GLY A 43 9.32 -10.43 -16.22
N LYS A 44 10.04 -9.78 -17.15
CA LYS A 44 11.44 -10.09 -17.44
C LYS A 44 12.35 -9.60 -16.31
N LEU A 45 13.38 -10.39 -16.00
CA LEU A 45 14.45 -10.00 -15.09
C LEU A 45 15.23 -8.80 -15.68
N VAL A 46 15.34 -7.73 -14.90
CA VAL A 46 16.10 -6.51 -15.23
C VAL A 46 17.46 -6.53 -14.53
N LEU A 47 17.49 -6.99 -13.27
CA LEU A 47 18.69 -7.05 -12.45
C LEU A 47 18.57 -8.14 -11.38
N ALA A 48 19.53 -9.06 -11.34
CA ALA A 48 19.76 -9.92 -10.18
C ALA A 48 20.99 -9.41 -9.42
N LYS A 49 20.88 -9.28 -8.10
CA LYS A 49 21.99 -8.94 -7.22
C LYS A 49 22.12 -9.96 -6.11
N ASP A 50 23.15 -10.78 -6.22
CA ASP A 50 23.51 -11.78 -5.22
C ASP A 50 24.23 -11.14 -4.02
N LEU A 51 23.93 -11.67 -2.85
CA LEU A 51 24.45 -11.27 -1.54
C LEU A 51 24.74 -12.54 -0.72
N GLU A 52 25.57 -12.42 0.32
CA GLU A 52 25.85 -13.53 1.25
C GLU A 52 24.68 -13.72 2.25
N GLY A 53 23.49 -14.03 1.73
CA GLY A 53 22.28 -14.35 2.50
C GLY A 53 21.00 -13.68 2.02
N SER A 54 19.92 -13.93 2.75
CA SER A 54 18.55 -13.62 2.35
C SER A 54 18.13 -12.16 2.63
N VAL A 55 17.31 -11.61 1.72
CA VAL A 55 16.64 -10.30 1.89
C VAL A 55 15.15 -10.53 2.05
N LYS A 56 14.57 -10.06 3.16
CA LYS A 56 13.13 -10.19 3.44
C LYS A 56 12.28 -9.25 2.59
N PHE A 57 12.78 -8.03 2.37
CA PHE A 57 12.06 -6.98 1.66
C PHE A 57 13.04 -6.14 0.84
N ALA A 58 12.69 -5.92 -0.43
CA ALA A 58 13.33 -5.00 -1.34
C ALA A 58 12.28 -4.04 -1.93
N SER A 59 12.65 -2.79 -2.15
CA SER A 59 11.84 -1.80 -2.89
C SER A 59 12.78 -0.85 -3.62
N VAL A 60 12.48 -0.53 -4.87
CA VAL A 60 13.32 0.30 -5.74
C VAL A 60 12.67 1.66 -5.97
N LEU A 61 13.51 2.69 -6.13
CA LEU A 61 13.12 4.03 -6.54
C LEU A 61 12.87 4.07 -8.07
N SER A 62 11.91 4.88 -8.54
CA SER A 62 11.57 5.04 -9.97
C SER A 62 12.78 5.23 -10.89
N SER A 63 13.76 6.03 -10.47
CA SER A 63 15.02 6.24 -11.20
C SER A 63 15.92 5.00 -11.31
N SER A 64 15.54 3.86 -10.72
CA SER A 64 16.27 2.58 -10.64
C SER A 64 17.68 2.65 -10.02
N ARG A 65 18.10 3.83 -9.53
CA ARG A 65 19.38 4.06 -8.87
C ARG A 65 19.46 3.40 -7.49
N TYR A 66 18.42 3.54 -6.68
CA TYR A 66 18.44 3.14 -5.27
C TYR A 66 17.44 2.03 -4.95
N VAL A 67 17.90 1.00 -4.25
CA VAL A 67 17.08 -0.08 -3.70
C VAL A 67 17.19 -0.06 -2.17
N ALA A 68 16.04 0.07 -1.49
CA ALA A 68 15.96 -0.14 -0.05
C ALA A 68 15.86 -1.64 0.24
N LEU A 69 16.74 -2.14 1.11
CA LEU A 69 16.83 -3.53 1.53
C LEU A 69 16.63 -3.65 3.04
N ILE A 70 15.90 -4.68 3.46
CA ILE A 70 15.77 -5.09 4.87
C ILE A 70 16.13 -6.58 4.98
N GLY A 71 17.11 -6.88 5.83
CA GLY A 71 17.54 -8.24 6.12
C GLY A 71 16.46 -9.08 6.82
N GLY A 72 16.40 -10.37 6.49
CA GLY A 72 15.53 -11.34 7.13
C GLY A 72 15.36 -12.59 6.28
N GLY A 73 14.67 -13.60 6.80
CA GLY A 73 14.73 -14.96 6.27
C GLY A 73 15.70 -15.84 7.07
N PRO A 74 15.92 -17.11 6.66
CA PRO A 74 16.64 -18.09 7.46
C PRO A 74 18.12 -17.76 7.75
N ALA A 75 18.79 -17.11 6.80
CA ALA A 75 20.21 -16.77 6.87
C ALA A 75 20.42 -15.38 6.23
N PRO A 76 20.09 -14.29 6.93
CA PRO A 76 19.92 -12.98 6.32
C PRO A 76 21.25 -12.26 6.05
N ALA A 77 21.38 -11.63 4.86
CA ALA A 77 22.58 -10.87 4.46
C ALA A 77 22.87 -9.66 5.37
N TYR A 78 21.86 -9.16 6.08
CA TYR A 78 21.96 -8.05 7.02
C TYR A 78 21.21 -8.37 8.31
N SER A 79 21.66 -7.80 9.44
CA SER A 79 20.94 -7.86 10.72
C SER A 79 19.46 -7.45 10.52
N PRO A 80 18.44 -8.18 11.03
CA PRO A 80 17.03 -7.86 10.76
C PRO A 80 16.54 -6.49 11.27
N ASN A 81 17.32 -5.82 12.11
CA ASN A 81 17.10 -4.44 12.58
C ASN A 81 17.81 -3.37 11.70
N LYS A 82 18.40 -3.76 10.58
CA LYS A 82 19.18 -2.89 9.68
C LYS A 82 18.40 -2.58 8.40
N PHE A 83 18.31 -1.29 8.09
CA PHE A 83 17.95 -0.77 6.78
C PHE A 83 19.23 -0.49 6.00
N VAL A 84 19.26 -0.91 4.73
CA VAL A 84 20.35 -0.63 3.80
C VAL A 84 19.78 0.05 2.56
N LEU A 85 20.44 1.09 2.09
CA LEU A 85 20.22 1.66 0.76
C LEU A 85 21.37 1.18 -0.13
N TRP A 86 21.04 0.38 -1.13
CA TRP A 86 21.98 -0.11 -2.15
C TRP A 86 21.85 0.72 -3.43
N GLU A 87 22.97 0.95 -4.11
CA GLU A 87 23.08 1.78 -5.30
C GLU A 87 23.46 0.95 -6.53
N SER A 88 22.66 1.02 -7.59
CA SER A 88 22.82 0.18 -8.78
C SER A 88 23.99 0.59 -9.68
N GLU A 89 24.23 1.90 -9.85
CA GLU A 89 25.31 2.43 -10.68
C GLU A 89 26.71 2.07 -10.16
N THR A 90 26.89 2.10 -8.83
CA THR A 90 28.18 1.79 -8.18
C THR A 90 28.26 0.36 -7.68
N GLY A 91 27.11 -0.34 -7.57
CA GLY A 91 26.99 -1.65 -6.93
C GLY A 91 27.20 -1.63 -5.41
N THR A 92 27.34 -0.45 -4.79
CA THR A 92 27.72 -0.30 -3.38
C THR A 92 26.52 -0.14 -2.44
N GLU A 93 26.79 -0.19 -1.13
CA GLU A 93 25.80 0.07 -0.08
C GLU A 93 26.15 1.39 0.63
N PRO A 94 25.98 2.55 -0.02
CA PRO A 94 26.50 3.84 0.47
C PRO A 94 25.90 4.27 1.80
N PHE A 95 24.73 3.75 2.17
CA PHE A 95 24.01 4.18 3.35
C PHE A 95 23.31 3.03 4.10
N LYS A 96 23.43 3.02 5.44
CA LYS A 96 22.86 2.01 6.33
C LYS A 96 22.39 2.66 7.63
N ILE A 97 21.26 2.21 8.16
CA ILE A 97 20.78 2.57 9.52
C ILE A 97 20.58 1.28 10.30
N GLU A 98 21.09 1.23 11.53
CA GLU A 98 20.73 0.20 12.49
C GLU A 98 19.76 0.76 13.52
N TYR A 99 18.67 0.02 13.77
CA TYR A 99 17.58 0.42 14.65
C TYR A 99 17.50 -0.44 15.91
N ASN A 100 16.82 0.06 16.94
CA ASN A 100 16.46 -0.70 18.14
C ASN A 100 15.22 -1.60 17.93
N MET A 101 14.62 -1.59 16.74
CA MET A 101 13.44 -2.37 16.36
C MET A 101 13.62 -2.94 14.95
N ILE A 102 12.90 -4.03 14.65
CA ILE A 102 12.89 -4.65 13.32
C ILE A 102 11.94 -3.88 12.39
N PRO A 103 12.42 -3.27 11.29
CA PRO A 103 11.54 -2.68 10.29
C PRO A 103 10.79 -3.76 9.50
N ILE A 104 9.57 -3.42 9.08
CA ILE A 104 8.67 -4.30 8.33
C ILE A 104 8.80 -4.05 6.82
N ARG A 105 8.88 -2.77 6.43
CA ARG A 105 8.81 -2.28 5.05
C ARG A 105 9.52 -0.91 4.97
N ALA A 106 9.96 -0.53 3.77
CA ALA A 106 10.41 0.83 3.48
C ALA A 106 9.69 1.37 2.24
N CYS A 107 9.60 2.70 2.11
CA CYS A 107 9.15 3.39 0.90
C CYS A 107 10.19 4.46 0.52
N LEU A 108 10.35 4.74 -0.77
CA LEU A 108 11.23 5.79 -1.29
C LEU A 108 10.45 6.74 -2.22
N THR A 109 10.94 7.97 -2.36
CA THR A 109 10.74 8.93 -3.46
C THR A 109 12.05 9.69 -3.67
N ASP A 110 12.20 10.48 -4.73
CA ASP A 110 13.49 11.12 -5.03
C ASP A 110 13.97 12.14 -3.96
N SER A 111 13.04 12.60 -3.11
CA SER A 111 13.30 13.58 -2.02
C SER A 111 13.21 13.00 -0.61
N TYR A 112 12.65 11.79 -0.42
CA TYR A 112 12.39 11.22 0.91
C TYR A 112 12.48 9.69 0.91
N TYR A 113 12.79 9.10 2.06
CA TYR A 113 12.49 7.70 2.33
C TYR A 113 11.88 7.55 3.71
N CYS A 114 11.07 6.50 3.90
CA CYS A 114 10.53 6.17 5.21
C CYS A 114 10.74 4.70 5.56
N THR A 115 11.01 4.44 6.84
CA THR A 115 11.10 3.08 7.40
C THR A 115 9.88 2.83 8.29
N VAL A 116 9.20 1.71 8.05
CA VAL A 116 7.92 1.35 8.68
C VAL A 116 8.15 0.26 9.72
N PHE A 117 7.61 0.46 10.92
CA PHE A 117 7.67 -0.44 12.07
C PHE A 117 6.26 -0.82 12.54
N GLU A 118 6.16 -1.75 13.49
CA GLU A 118 4.86 -2.18 14.02
C GLU A 118 4.08 -1.07 14.74
N SER A 119 4.76 -0.09 15.34
CA SER A 119 4.10 1.00 16.11
C SER A 119 4.37 2.41 15.57
N GLY A 120 4.93 2.53 14.36
CA GLY A 120 5.22 3.84 13.79
C GLY A 120 5.93 3.84 12.44
N VAL A 121 6.08 5.04 11.88
CA VAL A 121 6.87 5.33 10.68
C VAL A 121 7.92 6.39 11.02
N VAL A 122 9.15 6.19 10.57
CA VAL A 122 10.22 7.21 10.62
C VAL A 122 10.49 7.72 9.21
N LEU A 123 10.45 9.04 9.04
CA LEU A 123 10.65 9.73 7.77
C LEU A 123 12.01 10.44 7.74
N TYR A 124 12.68 10.36 6.61
CA TYR A 124 13.98 10.95 6.33
C TYR A 124 13.98 11.63 4.96
N GLU A 125 14.79 12.67 4.78
CA GLU A 125 15.11 13.21 3.46
C GLU A 125 16.03 12.24 2.70
N LEU A 126 15.77 12.08 1.40
CA LEU A 126 16.68 11.45 0.45
C LEU A 126 17.19 12.53 -0.49
N ASP A 127 18.47 12.45 -0.82
CA ASP A 127 19.02 13.10 -2.01
C ASP A 127 19.27 11.99 -3.05
N ALA A 128 18.35 11.83 -4.00
CA ALA A 128 18.48 10.79 -5.03
C ALA A 128 19.61 11.07 -6.04
N HIS A 129 20.22 12.26 -6.00
CA HIS A 129 21.28 12.66 -6.94
C HIS A 129 22.67 12.68 -6.28
N ALA A 130 22.79 12.93 -4.97
CA ALA A 130 24.06 12.91 -4.25
C ALA A 130 24.33 11.59 -3.50
N HIS A 131 25.62 11.25 -3.40
CA HIS A 131 26.12 10.07 -2.66
C HIS A 131 26.24 10.31 -1.14
N ASN A 132 25.73 11.42 -0.60
CA ASN A 132 26.00 11.89 0.78
C ASN A 132 24.76 11.78 1.72
N ASN A 133 23.94 10.76 1.51
CA ASN A 133 22.80 10.46 2.36
C ASN A 133 23.24 9.98 3.75
N THR A 134 22.65 10.53 4.83
CA THR A 134 23.03 10.23 6.22
C THR A 134 21.80 10.04 7.12
N ALA A 135 21.97 9.31 8.23
CA ALA A 135 20.89 8.98 9.16
C ALA A 135 20.42 10.18 10.01
N GLU A 136 21.13 11.29 9.91
CA GLU A 136 20.87 12.54 10.63
C GLU A 136 19.77 13.37 9.95
N ARG A 137 19.49 13.15 8.66
CA ARG A 137 18.43 13.82 7.89
C ARG A 137 17.01 13.33 8.21
N ARG A 138 16.71 13.08 9.50
CA ARG A 138 15.41 12.58 9.97
C ARG A 138 14.40 13.71 10.10
N VAL A 139 13.38 13.70 9.25
CA VAL A 139 12.30 14.70 9.19
C VAL A 139 11.31 14.56 10.34
N GLY A 140 10.96 13.32 10.71
CA GLY A 140 9.91 13.07 11.70
C GLY A 140 9.77 11.60 12.12
N ILE A 141 9.06 11.41 13.24
CA ILE A 141 8.65 10.10 13.77
C ILE A 141 7.15 10.18 14.02
N TYR A 142 6.39 9.24 13.47
CA TYR A 142 4.94 9.23 13.51
C TYR A 142 4.44 7.92 14.13
N GLU A 143 3.82 8.02 15.31
CA GLU A 143 3.25 6.87 16.04
C GLU A 143 1.95 6.40 15.39
N THR A 144 1.82 5.08 15.17
CA THR A 144 0.61 4.46 14.59
C THR A 144 -0.04 3.49 15.56
N ALA A 145 -1.30 3.12 15.32
CA ALA A 145 -1.83 1.86 15.83
C ALA A 145 -1.01 0.66 15.27
N PRO A 146 -1.12 -0.56 15.85
CA PRO A 146 -0.37 -1.73 15.39
C PRO A 146 -0.46 -1.98 13.89
N ASN A 147 0.66 -1.77 13.21
CA ASN A 147 0.84 -1.76 11.76
C ASN A 147 1.56 -3.03 11.30
N CYS A 148 1.07 -4.19 11.73
CA CYS A 148 1.69 -5.50 11.52
C CYS A 148 1.82 -5.91 10.03
N PHE A 149 1.22 -5.15 9.10
CA PHE A 149 1.33 -5.32 7.64
C PHE A 149 2.31 -4.33 6.97
N GLY A 150 2.90 -3.38 7.71
CA GLY A 150 3.80 -2.38 7.16
C GLY A 150 3.12 -1.38 6.22
N LEU A 151 1.84 -1.07 6.45
CA LEU A 151 1.05 -0.15 5.63
C LEU A 151 1.64 1.25 5.72
N CYS A 152 2.07 1.76 4.57
CA CYS A 152 2.59 3.10 4.38
C CYS A 152 2.59 3.41 2.89
N GLN A 153 2.35 4.67 2.52
CA GLN A 153 2.61 5.16 1.17
C GLN A 153 3.25 6.54 1.27
N LEU A 154 4.34 6.72 0.53
CA LEU A 154 5.09 7.96 0.45
C LEU A 154 4.97 8.48 -0.98
N GLY A 155 4.30 9.62 -1.13
CA GLY A 155 4.25 10.40 -2.37
C GLY A 155 5.30 11.50 -2.39
N SER A 156 5.23 12.33 -3.43
CA SER A 156 5.99 13.56 -3.58
C SER A 156 5.56 14.66 -2.60
N ARG A 157 4.27 14.69 -2.21
CA ARG A 157 3.68 15.73 -1.33
C ARG A 157 3.16 15.17 -0.01
N LYS A 158 2.78 13.89 0.07
CA LYS A 158 2.09 13.31 1.23
C LYS A 158 2.69 11.99 1.69
N LEU A 159 2.77 11.82 3.01
CA LEU A 159 3.00 10.53 3.68
C LEU A 159 1.68 10.04 4.28
N VAL A 160 1.26 8.82 3.94
CA VAL A 160 0.01 8.21 4.43
C VAL A 160 0.31 6.92 5.19
N MET A 161 -0.30 6.77 6.38
CA MET A 161 -0.10 5.63 7.29
C MET A 161 -1.34 5.39 8.16
N PRO A 162 -1.48 4.22 8.83
CA PRO A 162 -2.54 4.02 9.82
C PRO A 162 -2.49 5.07 10.93
N GLY A 163 -3.64 5.58 11.36
CA GLY A 163 -3.73 6.51 12.48
C GLY A 163 -3.47 5.83 13.84
N ARG A 164 -3.44 6.63 14.91
CA ARG A 164 -3.20 6.16 16.29
C ARG A 164 -4.33 5.28 16.85
N SER A 165 -5.54 5.36 16.31
CA SER A 165 -6.67 4.48 16.66
C SER A 165 -7.07 3.55 15.51
N LYS A 166 -7.73 2.43 15.81
CA LYS A 166 -8.25 1.50 14.79
C LYS A 166 -9.07 2.26 13.74
N GLY A 167 -8.89 1.91 12.47
CA GLY A 167 -9.70 2.43 11.37
C GLY A 167 -9.51 3.92 11.04
N GLN A 168 -8.63 4.63 11.75
CA GLN A 168 -8.13 5.94 11.33
C GLN A 168 -6.99 5.78 10.32
N ILE A 169 -6.82 6.77 9.47
CA ILE A 169 -5.63 6.99 8.63
C ILE A 169 -5.07 8.36 9.00
N GLN A 170 -3.75 8.44 9.13
CA GLN A 170 -3.01 9.69 9.27
C GLN A 170 -2.39 10.06 7.91
N ILE A 171 -2.63 11.28 7.48
CA ILE A 171 -1.97 11.91 6.33
C ILE A 171 -1.06 13.01 6.88
N VAL A 172 0.15 13.11 6.34
CA VAL A 172 1.10 14.19 6.63
C VAL A 172 1.47 14.87 5.33
N ASP A 173 1.23 16.18 5.23
CA ASP A 173 1.72 16.99 4.14
C ASP A 173 3.21 17.29 4.35
N LEU A 174 4.06 16.94 3.39
CA LEU A 174 5.51 16.95 3.54
C LEU A 174 6.11 18.36 3.53
N ALA A 175 5.45 19.31 2.86
CA ALA A 175 5.93 20.69 2.73
C ALA A 175 5.59 21.52 3.99
N THR A 176 4.34 21.43 4.47
CA THR A 176 3.84 22.18 5.63
C THR A 176 4.06 21.46 6.95
N LYS A 177 4.28 20.13 6.92
CA LYS A 177 4.32 19.21 8.07
C LYS A 177 2.99 19.15 8.84
N ALA A 178 1.89 19.60 8.24
CA ALA A 178 0.55 19.47 8.76
C ALA A 178 0.12 18.00 8.85
N ILE A 179 -0.72 17.66 9.82
CA ILE A 179 -1.15 16.29 10.11
C ILE A 179 -2.68 16.23 10.15
N SER A 180 -3.25 15.42 9.24
CA SER A 180 -4.69 15.22 9.05
C SER A 180 -5.07 13.80 9.47
N ILE A 181 -6.27 13.61 10.04
CA ILE A 181 -6.72 12.29 10.55
C ILE A 181 -8.11 11.93 10.00
N LEU A 182 -8.14 10.99 9.06
CA LEU A 182 -9.38 10.51 8.44
C LEU A 182 -9.97 9.33 9.24
N PRO A 183 -11.21 9.41 9.77
CA PRO A 183 -11.88 8.31 10.46
C PRO A 183 -12.48 7.31 9.43
N ALA A 184 -11.60 6.64 8.69
CA ALA A 184 -11.99 5.98 7.45
C ALA A 184 -12.91 4.76 7.65
N HIS A 185 -12.63 3.89 8.63
CA HIS A 185 -13.35 2.62 8.87
C HIS A 185 -13.59 2.36 10.37
N GLU A 186 -14.54 1.48 10.71
CA GLU A 186 -14.81 1.08 12.11
C GLU A 186 -13.89 -0.05 12.61
N SER A 187 -13.37 -0.83 11.66
CA SER A 187 -12.37 -1.89 11.83
C SER A 187 -10.97 -1.33 11.57
N PRO A 188 -9.90 -1.98 12.06
CA PRO A 188 -8.53 -1.69 11.64
C PRO A 188 -8.40 -1.54 10.11
N ILE A 189 -7.44 -0.70 9.69
CA ILE A 189 -7.12 -0.50 8.27
C ILE A 189 -6.37 -1.72 7.76
N ARG A 190 -6.77 -2.22 6.58
CA ARG A 190 -6.17 -3.38 5.92
C ARG A 190 -5.39 -2.99 4.66
N MET A 191 -5.86 -1.98 3.94
CA MET A 191 -5.19 -1.46 2.74
C MET A 191 -5.60 -0.01 2.49
N PHE A 192 -4.70 0.78 1.90
CA PHE A 192 -5.01 2.06 1.26
C PHE A 192 -4.05 2.30 0.10
N THR A 193 -4.46 3.12 -0.86
CA THR A 193 -3.56 3.69 -1.88
C THR A 193 -4.06 5.07 -2.32
N MET A 194 -3.14 5.97 -2.63
CA MET A 194 -3.39 7.24 -3.32
C MET A 194 -3.37 7.02 -4.84
N ASN A 195 -4.05 7.90 -5.58
CA ASN A 195 -3.79 8.09 -7.00
C ASN A 195 -2.45 8.84 -7.22
N ARG A 196 -1.96 8.82 -8.47
CA ARG A 196 -0.69 9.47 -8.88
C ARG A 196 -0.57 10.93 -8.45
N GLU A 197 -1.67 11.69 -8.56
CA GLU A 197 -1.73 13.12 -8.23
C GLU A 197 -1.76 13.39 -6.72
N GLU A 198 -1.86 12.36 -5.87
CA GLU A 198 -2.04 12.48 -4.42
C GLU A 198 -3.22 13.39 -4.07
N SER A 199 -4.35 13.22 -4.77
CA SER A 199 -5.59 13.98 -4.59
C SER A 199 -6.74 13.12 -4.07
N ILE A 200 -6.70 11.81 -4.33
CA ILE A 200 -7.70 10.82 -3.92
C ILE A 200 -7.02 9.65 -3.21
N LEU A 201 -7.55 9.27 -2.05
CA LEU A 201 -7.13 8.10 -1.27
C LEU A 201 -8.22 7.03 -1.28
N ALA A 202 -7.95 5.86 -1.86
CA ALA A 202 -8.75 4.66 -1.72
C ALA A 202 -8.38 3.91 -0.42
N THR A 203 -9.38 3.37 0.29
CA THR A 203 -9.19 2.80 1.64
C THR A 203 -10.07 1.57 1.89
N ALA A 204 -9.53 0.57 2.58
CA ALA A 204 -10.26 -0.63 3.02
C ALA A 204 -9.88 -1.04 4.45
N GLY A 205 -10.88 -1.22 5.32
CA GLY A 205 -10.72 -1.88 6.62
C GLY A 205 -10.80 -3.40 6.54
N GLU A 206 -10.49 -4.11 7.63
CA GLU A 206 -10.51 -5.59 7.71
C GLU A 206 -11.85 -6.25 7.30
N LYS A 207 -12.98 -5.53 7.38
CA LYS A 207 -14.26 -6.03 6.83
C LYS A 207 -14.18 -6.29 5.32
N GLY A 208 -13.42 -5.49 4.57
CA GLY A 208 -13.12 -5.63 3.14
C GLY A 208 -14.30 -5.69 2.17
N THR A 209 -15.54 -5.42 2.62
CA THR A 209 -16.76 -5.40 1.80
C THR A 209 -16.91 -4.12 0.99
N LEU A 210 -16.40 -3.00 1.54
CA LEU A 210 -16.45 -1.66 0.96
C LEU A 210 -15.03 -1.10 0.80
N ILE A 211 -14.81 -0.43 -0.33
CA ILE A 211 -13.64 0.41 -0.61
C ILE A 211 -14.13 1.86 -0.61
N LYS A 212 -13.57 2.73 0.25
CA LYS A 212 -13.98 4.13 0.35
C LYS A 212 -12.94 5.06 -0.26
N LEU A 213 -13.38 6.02 -1.08
CA LEU A 213 -12.55 7.10 -1.60
C LEU A 213 -12.69 8.36 -0.75
N TRP A 214 -11.58 9.06 -0.57
CA TRP A 214 -11.47 10.32 0.16
C TRP A 214 -10.68 11.34 -0.65
N SER A 215 -11.04 12.62 -0.57
CA SER A 215 -10.14 13.69 -1.01
C SER A 215 -9.06 13.88 0.04
N THR A 216 -7.80 13.90 -0.37
CA THR A 216 -6.66 14.18 0.51
C THR A 216 -6.40 15.68 0.71
N GLU A 217 -7.15 16.53 0.02
CA GLU A 217 -7.02 18.00 0.06
C GLU A 217 -8.20 18.64 0.80
N GLN A 218 -9.41 18.13 0.60
CA GLN A 218 -10.61 18.54 1.32
C GLN A 218 -10.83 17.72 2.61
N GLU A 219 -9.99 16.71 2.86
CA GLU A 219 -10.12 15.71 3.96
C GLU A 219 -11.48 14.99 4.00
N ALA A 220 -12.23 15.04 2.90
CA ALA A 220 -13.63 14.67 2.82
C ALA A 220 -13.84 13.26 2.24
N PHE A 221 -14.85 12.55 2.73
CA PHE A 221 -15.34 11.33 2.08
C PHE A 221 -16.00 11.68 0.74
N LEU A 222 -15.60 11.02 -0.35
CA LEU A 222 -16.14 11.24 -1.69
C LEU A 222 -17.25 10.24 -2.02
N MET A 223 -16.92 8.95 -1.96
CA MET A 223 -17.82 7.86 -2.37
C MET A 223 -17.30 6.50 -1.88
N GLN A 224 -18.10 5.45 -2.05
CA GLN A 224 -17.67 4.07 -1.76
C GLN A 224 -18.14 3.08 -2.82
N PHE A 225 -17.28 2.10 -3.09
CA PHE A 225 -17.54 0.96 -3.94
C PHE A 225 -17.77 -0.30 -3.08
N ARG A 226 -18.62 -1.21 -3.55
CA ARG A 226 -18.85 -2.52 -2.94
C ARG A 226 -18.14 -3.61 -3.74
N ARG A 227 -17.09 -4.17 -3.11
CA ARG A 227 -16.37 -5.35 -3.60
C ARG A 227 -17.18 -6.64 -3.39
N GLY A 228 -18.05 -6.69 -2.37
CA GLY A 228 -19.00 -7.79 -2.23
C GLY A 228 -19.88 -7.74 -0.98
N LEU A 229 -20.68 -8.79 -0.80
CA LEU A 229 -21.49 -9.02 0.40
C LEU A 229 -20.70 -9.72 1.51
N GLU A 230 -19.94 -10.76 1.16
CA GLU A 230 -19.06 -11.44 2.11
C GLU A 230 -17.84 -10.60 2.49
N GLN A 231 -17.36 -10.76 3.72
CA GLN A 231 -16.03 -10.30 4.13
C GLN A 231 -14.92 -10.99 3.32
N ALA A 232 -13.87 -10.25 3.02
CA ALA A 232 -12.66 -10.71 2.35
C ALA A 232 -11.46 -9.90 2.85
N GLN A 233 -10.30 -10.51 3.03
CA GLN A 233 -9.07 -9.77 3.24
C GLN A 233 -8.61 -9.13 1.92
N ILE A 234 -8.58 -7.79 1.85
CA ILE A 234 -7.97 -7.07 0.72
C ILE A 234 -6.45 -7.28 0.76
N PHE A 235 -5.84 -7.50 -0.41
CA PHE A 235 -4.38 -7.65 -0.55
C PHE A 235 -3.73 -6.41 -1.17
N SER A 236 -4.36 -5.80 -2.16
CA SER A 236 -3.84 -4.63 -2.87
C SER A 236 -4.97 -3.84 -3.53
N ILE A 237 -4.69 -2.57 -3.78
CA ILE A 237 -5.54 -1.61 -4.51
C ILE A 237 -4.58 -0.79 -5.38
N ALA A 238 -4.90 -0.59 -6.66
CA ALA A 238 -4.13 0.28 -7.56
C ALA A 238 -5.07 1.09 -8.46
N PHE A 239 -4.77 2.37 -8.67
CA PHE A 239 -5.43 3.22 -9.67
C PHE A 239 -4.75 3.05 -11.03
N SER A 240 -5.51 3.13 -12.13
CA SER A 240 -4.92 3.15 -13.47
C SER A 240 -4.18 4.47 -13.75
N PRO A 241 -3.31 4.56 -14.78
CA PRO A 241 -2.46 5.74 -15.00
C PRO A 241 -3.23 7.04 -15.24
N SER A 242 -4.40 7.00 -15.86
CA SER A 242 -5.32 8.15 -15.99
C SER A 242 -6.06 8.51 -14.69
N GLY A 243 -6.15 7.57 -13.73
CA GLY A 243 -7.00 7.68 -12.56
C GLY A 243 -8.49 7.37 -12.78
N ASP A 244 -8.92 7.04 -14.01
CA ASP A 244 -10.32 6.72 -14.33
C ASP A 244 -10.78 5.34 -13.83
N GLN A 245 -9.86 4.47 -13.46
CA GLN A 245 -10.15 3.10 -13.02
C GLN A 245 -9.36 2.75 -11.74
N MET A 246 -9.89 1.80 -10.97
CA MET A 246 -9.22 1.23 -9.80
C MET A 246 -9.45 -0.28 -9.75
N ALA A 247 -8.38 -1.04 -9.57
CA ALA A 247 -8.41 -2.50 -9.41
C ALA A 247 -8.11 -2.90 -7.96
N VAL A 248 -8.75 -3.98 -7.49
CA VAL A 248 -8.71 -4.45 -6.10
C VAL A 248 -8.61 -5.97 -6.06
N THR A 249 -7.66 -6.50 -5.28
CA THR A 249 -7.44 -7.95 -5.09
C THR A 249 -7.78 -8.39 -3.66
N SER A 250 -8.15 -9.66 -3.48
CA SER A 250 -8.53 -10.19 -2.16
C SER A 250 -8.35 -11.70 -1.99
N ASP A 251 -8.47 -12.19 -0.76
CA ASP A 251 -8.46 -13.62 -0.39
C ASP A 251 -9.57 -14.49 -1.01
N LYS A 252 -10.45 -13.90 -1.81
CA LYS A 252 -11.43 -14.58 -2.68
C LYS A 252 -10.85 -15.03 -4.03
N SER A 253 -9.55 -14.81 -4.25
CA SER A 253 -8.83 -15.01 -5.51
C SER A 253 -9.45 -14.28 -6.71
N THR A 254 -10.14 -13.16 -6.45
CA THR A 254 -10.73 -12.28 -7.47
C THR A 254 -10.04 -10.92 -7.54
N ILE A 255 -9.91 -10.44 -8.78
CA ILE A 255 -9.69 -9.03 -9.12
C ILE A 255 -11.06 -8.40 -9.33
N HIS A 256 -11.30 -7.23 -8.75
CA HIS A 256 -12.46 -6.39 -9.03
C HIS A 256 -11.98 -5.05 -9.57
N VAL A 257 -12.48 -4.63 -10.74
CA VAL A 257 -12.21 -3.29 -11.30
C VAL A 257 -13.45 -2.41 -11.16
N PHE A 258 -13.22 -1.15 -10.80
CA PHE A 258 -14.23 -0.12 -10.64
C PHE A 258 -13.89 1.05 -11.54
N GLU A 259 -14.87 1.58 -12.26
CA GLU A 259 -14.74 2.82 -13.04
C GLU A 259 -15.16 4.02 -12.19
N MET A 260 -14.50 5.15 -12.42
CA MET A 260 -14.69 6.38 -11.65
C MET A 260 -15.71 7.30 -12.33
N PRO A 261 -16.67 7.88 -11.58
CA PRO A 261 -17.78 8.64 -12.17
C PRO A 261 -17.41 10.04 -12.70
N TRP A 262 -16.14 10.45 -12.61
CA TRP A 262 -15.65 11.61 -13.36
C TRP A 262 -15.35 11.28 -14.82
N ARG A 263 -15.06 10.02 -15.15
CA ARG A 263 -14.87 9.53 -16.53
C ARG A 263 -16.07 9.83 -17.45
N GLU A 264 -17.28 9.67 -16.92
CA GLU A 264 -18.53 9.96 -17.65
C GLU A 264 -18.68 11.45 -18.00
N GLN A 265 -18.07 12.36 -17.23
CA GLN A 265 -18.14 13.80 -17.48
C GLN A 265 -17.23 14.19 -18.64
N SER A 266 -16.01 13.62 -18.70
CA SER A 266 -15.08 13.81 -19.83
C SER A 266 -15.63 13.34 -21.18
N ALA A 267 -16.47 12.29 -21.17
CA ALA A 267 -17.07 11.73 -22.39
C ALA A 267 -18.34 12.46 -22.86
N GLY A 268 -18.89 13.39 -22.07
CA GLY A 268 -20.17 14.06 -22.36
C GLY A 268 -20.08 15.22 -23.35
N ASP A 269 -18.93 15.91 -23.41
CA ASP A 269 -18.80 17.19 -24.13
C ASP A 269 -18.35 17.04 -25.60
N GLU A 270 -17.96 15.85 -26.07
CA GLU A 270 -17.49 15.64 -27.45
C GLU A 270 -18.64 15.38 -28.47
N VAL A 271 -19.82 15.93 -28.22
CA VAL A 271 -20.95 15.88 -29.18
C VAL A 271 -20.67 16.83 -30.34
N SER A 272 -20.06 16.30 -31.41
CA SER A 272 -19.61 17.07 -32.57
C SER A 272 -20.73 17.93 -33.19
N TYR A 273 -20.62 19.25 -33.11
CA TYR A 273 -21.57 20.18 -33.73
C TYR A 273 -21.36 20.20 -35.27
N ARG A 274 -22.06 19.30 -35.97
CA ARG A 274 -22.06 19.28 -37.44
C ARG A 274 -22.95 20.42 -37.98
N PRO A 275 -22.43 21.35 -38.80
CA PRO A 275 -23.23 22.41 -39.38
C PRO A 275 -24.00 21.90 -40.61
N ASP A 276 -25.20 21.36 -40.39
CA ASP A 276 -26.11 20.98 -41.47
C ASP A 276 -26.50 22.21 -42.31
N SER A 277 -26.15 22.18 -43.60
CA SER A 277 -26.11 23.36 -44.46
C SER A 277 -27.14 23.29 -45.59
N HIS A 278 -28.43 23.34 -45.26
CA HIS A 278 -29.51 23.47 -46.26
C HIS A 278 -30.57 24.55 -45.96
N ALA A 279 -30.38 25.69 -46.63
CA ALA A 279 -31.41 26.48 -47.33
C ALA A 279 -32.83 26.62 -46.70
N GLY A 280 -32.93 27.50 -45.71
CA GLY A 280 -33.73 28.73 -45.83
C GLY A 280 -35.25 28.69 -46.01
N LYS A 281 -35.96 29.34 -45.08
CA LYS A 281 -37.12 30.17 -45.40
C LYS A 281 -37.21 31.39 -44.48
N ARG A 282 -37.66 32.51 -45.04
CA ARG A 282 -37.69 33.84 -44.41
C ARG A 282 -39.08 34.11 -43.82
N LEU A 283 -39.16 34.56 -42.57
CA LEU A 283 -40.36 35.18 -41.98
C LEU A 283 -39.93 36.20 -40.92
N SER A 284 -40.73 37.26 -40.73
CA SER A 284 -40.28 38.52 -40.17
C SER A 284 -41.35 39.22 -39.33
N TYR A 285 -41.00 39.67 -38.12
CA TYR A 285 -41.81 40.55 -37.27
C TYR A 285 -40.92 41.60 -36.57
N PRO A 286 -41.45 42.75 -36.08
CA PRO A 286 -40.72 44.01 -36.24
C PRO A 286 -40.62 44.95 -35.02
N TYR A 287 -39.83 46.01 -35.20
CA TYR A 287 -39.86 47.34 -34.55
C TYR A 287 -39.36 47.52 -33.09
N GLY A 288 -38.66 48.66 -32.89
CA GLY A 288 -38.25 49.22 -31.59
C GLY A 288 -36.84 48.81 -31.11
N GLY A 289 -35.88 49.70 -30.83
CA GLY A 289 -35.80 51.15 -31.06
C GLY A 289 -35.28 51.94 -29.85
N GLY A 290 -33.97 52.25 -29.79
CA GLY A 290 -33.38 53.10 -28.74
C GLY A 290 -31.85 53.23 -28.84
N ASN A 291 -31.31 54.43 -28.63
CA ASN A 291 -29.87 54.73 -28.61
C ASN A 291 -29.30 54.69 -27.18
N VAL A 292 -28.06 54.23 -27.03
CA VAL A 292 -26.98 54.86 -26.20
C VAL A 292 -25.65 54.65 -26.96
N ARG A 293 -24.61 55.45 -26.67
CA ARG A 293 -23.31 55.46 -27.37
C ARG A 293 -22.11 55.10 -26.46
N ASP A 294 -20.98 54.90 -27.15
CA ASP A 294 -19.60 55.27 -26.79
C ASP A 294 -18.71 54.36 -25.90
N ILE A 295 -17.40 54.44 -26.21
CA ILE A 295 -16.17 53.99 -25.52
C ILE A 295 -15.68 52.54 -25.83
N PRO A 296 -14.39 52.35 -26.26
CA PRO A 296 -13.90 51.08 -26.84
C PRO A 296 -12.91 50.27 -25.95
N SER A 297 -12.57 49.07 -26.43
CA SER A 297 -11.56 48.16 -25.86
C SER A 297 -10.10 48.64 -26.01
N PRO A 298 -9.20 48.29 -25.07
CA PRO A 298 -7.76 48.26 -25.30
C PRO A 298 -7.30 46.88 -25.83
N LEU A 299 -6.23 46.87 -26.64
CA LEU A 299 -5.56 45.65 -27.13
C LEU A 299 -4.08 45.62 -26.73
N SER A 300 -3.52 44.41 -26.82
CA SER A 300 -2.12 44.04 -26.53
C SER A 300 -1.04 44.96 -27.12
N SER A 301 0.10 45.06 -26.42
CA SER A 301 1.39 45.35 -27.07
C SER A 301 2.55 44.61 -26.40
N SER A 302 3.41 44.03 -27.24
CA SER A 302 4.79 43.64 -26.92
C SER A 302 5.72 44.60 -27.66
N PRO A 303 7.00 44.73 -27.23
CA PRO A 303 8.05 45.07 -28.18
C PRO A 303 9.32 44.22 -28.01
N GLY A 304 10.14 44.19 -29.06
CA GLY A 304 11.52 43.70 -29.05
C GLY A 304 12.37 44.47 -30.07
N GLY A 305 13.70 44.48 -29.88
CA GLY A 305 14.67 45.17 -30.74
C GLY A 305 16.08 45.12 -30.13
N ALA A 306 17.14 45.08 -30.95
CA ALA A 306 18.48 44.67 -30.48
C ALA A 306 19.67 45.42 -31.14
N TYR A 307 20.77 45.56 -30.38
CA TYR A 307 22.17 45.86 -30.77
C TYR A 307 23.12 45.40 -29.62
N GLY A 308 24.42 45.11 -29.80
CA GLY A 308 25.20 44.97 -31.04
C GLY A 308 26.68 45.38 -30.92
N GLY A 309 27.58 44.55 -30.34
CA GLY A 309 29.03 44.82 -30.31
C GLY A 309 29.86 43.88 -29.41
N SER A 310 31.19 43.81 -29.64
CA SER A 310 32.18 42.97 -28.91
C SER A 310 33.54 43.70 -28.74
N PRO A 311 34.70 43.07 -28.40
CA PRO A 311 35.31 43.18 -27.06
C PRO A 311 36.77 43.72 -27.06
N PRO A 312 37.45 43.76 -25.89
CA PRO A 312 38.91 43.67 -25.86
C PRO A 312 39.51 42.71 -24.81
N THR A 313 40.76 42.29 -25.04
CA THR A 313 41.72 41.70 -24.06
C THR A 313 43.03 42.51 -24.13
N PRO A 314 43.89 42.59 -23.07
CA PRO A 314 44.82 41.53 -22.63
C PRO A 314 45.05 41.49 -21.09
N GLY A 315 45.91 40.66 -20.46
CA GLY A 315 46.65 39.46 -20.92
C GLY A 315 47.83 39.07 -19.98
N LYS A 316 48.39 37.86 -20.22
CA LYS A 316 49.76 37.33 -19.88
C LYS A 316 50.30 37.35 -18.43
N HIS A 317 50.64 36.15 -17.92
CA HIS A 317 51.93 35.68 -17.33
C HIS A 317 51.63 34.39 -16.52
N ALA A 318 52.01 33.16 -16.91
CA ALA A 318 53.33 32.55 -17.12
C ALA A 318 54.04 32.12 -15.82
N GLY A 319 54.05 30.80 -15.52
CA GLY A 319 54.81 30.24 -14.38
C GLY A 319 54.47 28.78 -14.00
N SER A 320 55.43 27.88 -14.18
CA SER A 320 55.49 26.49 -13.65
C SER A 320 56.97 26.07 -13.67
N PRO A 321 57.43 24.98 -13.00
CA PRO A 321 56.78 24.09 -12.03
C PRO A 321 57.56 24.01 -10.69
N SER A 322 57.22 23.08 -9.76
CA SER A 322 58.18 22.07 -9.24
C SER A 322 57.70 21.29 -7.98
N SER A 323 58.35 20.15 -7.80
CA SER A 323 58.28 19.09 -6.80
C SER A 323 58.03 19.42 -5.31
N ALA A 324 57.18 18.58 -4.71
CA ALA A 324 57.35 17.85 -3.44
C ALA A 324 58.28 18.38 -2.32
N THR A 325 57.76 18.38 -1.09
CA THR A 325 58.51 17.92 0.11
C THR A 325 57.56 17.31 1.14
N LYS A 326 58.07 16.33 1.90
CA LYS A 326 57.36 15.46 2.85
C LYS A 326 57.74 15.85 4.28
N VAL A 327 56.79 16.31 5.09
CA VAL A 327 57.03 16.61 6.53
C VAL A 327 56.08 15.79 7.39
N LYS A 328 56.64 15.04 8.34
CA LYS A 328 55.91 14.42 9.45
C LYS A 328 55.79 15.42 10.59
N PHE A 329 54.72 15.34 11.38
CA PHE A 329 54.81 15.59 12.81
C PHE A 329 54.24 14.39 13.58
N SER A 330 54.88 14.06 14.70
CA SER A 330 54.58 12.86 15.47
C SER A 330 55.03 13.01 16.93
N THR A 331 54.06 13.19 17.83
CA THR A 331 54.15 13.04 19.29
C THR A 331 52.70 12.81 19.77
N SER A 332 52.23 11.69 20.32
CA SER A 332 52.75 10.65 21.24
C SER A 332 52.24 10.85 22.68
N SER A 333 51.62 9.79 23.22
CA SER A 333 51.35 9.52 24.65
C SER A 333 50.36 10.46 25.38
N SER A 334 49.67 10.03 26.45
CA SER A 334 49.82 8.77 27.22
C SER A 334 48.48 8.13 27.64
N GLU A 335 48.48 6.80 27.78
CA GLU A 335 47.44 6.03 28.47
C GLU A 335 47.42 6.31 30.00
N ARG A 336 46.30 6.01 30.68
CA ARG A 336 46.24 5.35 32.01
C ARG A 336 44.81 5.10 32.53
N GLU A 337 44.40 3.84 32.45
CA GLU A 337 43.66 3.11 33.52
C GLU A 337 44.63 2.82 34.70
N PRO A 338 44.26 2.26 35.89
CA PRO A 338 43.07 1.43 36.16
C PRO A 338 42.37 1.54 37.56
N THR A 339 41.31 0.73 37.77
CA THR A 339 40.83 0.12 39.06
C THR A 339 40.32 1.06 40.21
N GLU A 340 39.39 0.68 41.10
CA GLU A 340 38.45 -0.47 41.22
C GLU A 340 37.21 -0.12 42.09
N PHE A 341 36.30 -1.09 42.25
CA PHE A 341 35.04 -1.13 43.03
C PHE A 341 34.94 -0.32 44.35
N LEU A 342 33.73 0.23 44.61
CA LEU A 342 32.97 -0.01 45.85
C LEU A 342 31.46 0.32 45.72
N GLY A 343 30.66 -0.05 46.74
CA GLY A 343 29.19 -0.14 46.71
C GLY A 343 28.37 1.15 46.97
N PRO A 344 27.02 1.05 47.02
CA PRO A 344 26.10 2.17 46.82
C PRO A 344 25.80 3.02 48.08
N GLY A 345 25.54 4.31 47.88
CA GLY A 345 25.11 5.23 48.95
C GLY A 345 24.32 6.45 48.47
N THR A 346 23.09 6.58 49.00
CA THR A 346 22.36 7.83 49.33
C THR A 346 22.24 8.95 48.28
N VAL A 347 21.04 9.11 47.71
CA VAL A 347 20.59 10.35 47.02
C VAL A 347 19.76 11.20 48.00
N GLN A 348 19.99 12.52 48.03
CA GLN A 348 19.18 13.46 48.82
C GLN A 348 18.26 14.34 47.96
N GLY A 349 16.95 14.21 48.19
CA GLY A 349 16.02 15.31 48.47
C GLY A 349 15.78 16.42 47.43
N TRP A 350 14.57 16.44 46.87
CA TRP A 350 13.79 17.68 46.64
C TRP A 350 12.42 17.53 47.36
N PRO A 351 11.72 18.63 47.72
CA PRO A 351 10.80 18.64 48.86
C PRO A 351 9.36 18.19 48.58
N GLU A 352 8.64 17.88 49.66
CA GLU A 352 7.25 17.41 49.70
C GLU A 352 6.19 18.50 49.43
N MET A 353 4.96 18.08 49.12
CA MET A 353 3.75 18.93 49.15
C MET A 353 2.72 18.41 50.18
N PRO A 354 1.98 19.29 50.87
CA PRO A 354 1.05 18.91 51.94
C PRO A 354 -0.32 18.39 51.44
N PRO A 355 -1.13 17.71 52.29
CA PRO A 355 -2.17 16.80 51.79
C PRO A 355 -3.64 17.16 52.12
N LYS A 356 -4.55 16.49 51.38
CA LYS A 356 -6.01 16.28 51.62
C LYS A 356 -6.97 17.47 51.45
N HIS A 357 -8.03 17.23 50.65
CA HIS A 357 -9.39 17.14 51.20
C HIS A 357 -10.26 16.19 50.36
N GLN A 358 -11.34 15.66 50.96
CA GLN A 358 -12.34 14.76 50.33
C GLN A 358 -13.48 15.61 49.69
N ARG A 359 -14.45 15.11 48.90
CA ARG A 359 -15.35 13.95 49.19
C ARG A 359 -16.34 13.69 48.02
N THR A 360 -16.83 12.44 47.88
CA THR A 360 -18.07 12.01 47.14
C THR A 360 -18.12 12.29 45.62
N ALA A 361 -18.81 11.54 44.75
CA ALA A 361 -19.61 10.31 44.80
C ALA A 361 -19.72 9.77 43.34
N SER A 362 -20.16 8.54 43.01
CA SER A 362 -20.47 7.30 43.76
C SER A 362 -20.44 6.11 42.78
N ARG A 363 -20.20 4.87 43.26
CA ARG A 363 -20.11 3.64 42.43
C ARG A 363 -21.35 2.76 42.63
N TRP A 364 -21.95 2.27 41.55
CA TRP A 364 -22.93 1.17 41.55
C TRP A 364 -22.51 0.08 40.56
N SER A 365 -22.95 -1.16 40.78
CA SER A 365 -22.44 -2.36 40.12
C SER A 365 -23.54 -3.38 39.80
N TYR A 366 -23.24 -4.29 38.87
CA TYR A 366 -24.15 -5.33 38.37
C TYR A 366 -24.80 -6.22 39.44
N ALA A 367 -26.05 -6.63 39.20
CA ALA A 367 -26.69 -7.77 39.85
C ALA A 367 -27.78 -8.41 38.94
N THR A 368 -27.73 -9.73 38.81
CA THR A 368 -28.75 -10.67 38.31
C THR A 368 -28.38 -12.07 38.85
N PRO A 369 -29.25 -13.11 38.81
CA PRO A 369 -30.69 -13.14 38.49
C PRO A 369 -31.55 -13.74 39.65
N GLY A 370 -32.87 -13.87 39.45
CA GLY A 370 -33.72 -14.75 40.28
C GLY A 370 -35.23 -14.54 40.09
N GLY A 371 -36.01 -15.63 40.09
CA GLY A 371 -37.48 -15.61 40.11
C GLY A 371 -38.15 -16.48 39.03
N VAL A 372 -38.91 -17.50 39.45
CA VAL A 372 -39.76 -18.35 38.61
C VAL A 372 -41.08 -18.63 39.34
N THR A 373 -42.23 -18.44 38.68
CA THR A 373 -43.54 -19.03 39.04
C THR A 373 -44.46 -19.03 37.83
N ASP A 374 -45.23 -20.10 37.64
CA ASP A 374 -46.20 -20.27 36.56
C ASP A 374 -47.54 -19.53 36.80
N SER A 375 -48.30 -19.33 35.73
CA SER A 375 -49.75 -19.64 35.70
C SER A 375 -50.30 -19.53 34.27
N SER A 376 -51.34 -20.30 33.97
CA SER A 376 -51.95 -20.44 32.65
C SER A 376 -53.43 -20.03 32.64
N THR A 377 -53.85 -19.39 31.55
CA THR A 377 -55.22 -19.51 31.00
C THR A 377 -55.21 -19.20 29.50
N ASP A 378 -56.13 -19.83 28.78
CA ASP A 378 -56.31 -19.76 27.32
C ASP A 378 -57.59 -18.97 26.98
N THR A 379 -57.62 -18.26 25.85
CA THR A 379 -58.86 -17.78 25.18
C THR A 379 -58.58 -17.11 23.83
N ASP A 380 -59.54 -17.22 22.92
CA ASP A 380 -59.43 -16.92 21.47
C ASP A 380 -60.11 -15.59 21.05
N THR A 381 -59.98 -15.25 19.76
CA THR A 381 -60.63 -14.21 18.92
C THR A 381 -60.01 -12.79 18.86
N PRO A 382 -60.14 -12.05 17.71
CA PRO A 382 -59.04 -11.20 17.24
C PRO A 382 -59.35 -9.69 17.04
N PRO A 383 -58.32 -8.81 17.09
CA PRO A 383 -58.46 -7.39 16.78
C PRO A 383 -58.21 -7.05 15.29
N ARG A 384 -59.32 -6.98 14.54
CA ARG A 384 -59.70 -5.87 13.63
C ARG A 384 -58.57 -4.95 13.10
N ARG A 385 -58.43 -4.89 11.76
CA ARG A 385 -57.57 -3.96 10.98
C ARG A 385 -57.50 -2.53 11.58
N GLN A 386 -56.28 -2.04 11.83
CA GLN A 386 -55.99 -0.60 11.89
C GLN A 386 -55.23 -0.17 10.63
N ALA A 387 -55.62 0.97 10.05
CA ALA A 387 -54.97 1.51 8.87
C ALA A 387 -53.76 2.36 9.26
N GLN A 388 -52.54 1.94 8.92
CA GLN A 388 -51.35 2.75 9.13
C GLN A 388 -51.22 3.84 8.05
N LYS A 389 -51.23 5.08 8.51
CA LYS A 389 -51.35 6.31 7.71
C LYS A 389 -49.98 6.86 7.33
N TYR A 390 -49.31 6.23 6.36
CA TYR A 390 -48.10 6.76 5.72
C TYR A 390 -48.30 6.84 4.20
N GLY A 391 -48.79 7.97 3.73
CA GLY A 391 -48.89 8.27 2.30
C GLY A 391 -47.58 8.86 1.76
N ASN A 392 -47.19 8.42 0.56
CA ASN A 392 -46.37 9.11 -0.44
C ASN A 392 -45.35 10.15 0.08
N LEU A 393 -44.28 9.70 0.74
CA LEU A 393 -43.08 10.51 0.99
C LEU A 393 -42.10 10.53 -0.21
N GLY A 394 -42.65 10.49 -1.44
CA GLY A 394 -41.91 10.34 -2.69
C GLY A 394 -41.57 11.65 -3.42
N SER A 395 -41.83 12.81 -2.82
CA SER A 395 -41.76 14.12 -3.50
C SER A 395 -41.17 15.24 -2.64
N LEU A 396 -40.05 14.96 -1.95
CA LEU A 396 -39.23 15.99 -1.30
C LEU A 396 -37.85 16.05 -1.98
N PRO A 397 -37.48 17.16 -2.67
CA PRO A 397 -36.08 17.40 -2.98
C PRO A 397 -35.30 17.58 -1.67
N LEU A 398 -34.00 17.25 -1.69
CA LEU A 398 -33.07 17.28 -0.54
C LEU A 398 -33.20 16.14 0.49
N ALA A 399 -34.04 15.12 0.26
CA ALA A 399 -33.83 13.84 0.95
C ALA A 399 -32.49 13.22 0.49
N PRO A 400 -31.60 12.76 1.41
CA PRO A 400 -30.35 12.14 1.01
C PRO A 400 -30.64 10.86 0.22
N ARG A 401 -30.10 10.76 -1.00
CA ARG A 401 -30.18 9.53 -1.79
C ARG A 401 -29.57 8.41 -0.94
N PHE A 402 -30.33 7.33 -0.72
CA PHE A 402 -29.73 6.08 -0.21
C PHE A 402 -28.60 5.70 -1.16
N LEU A 403 -27.36 5.75 -0.68
CA LEU A 403 -26.18 5.45 -1.48
C LEU A 403 -26.19 3.95 -1.83
N LYS A 404 -26.81 3.65 -2.98
CA LYS A 404 -26.71 2.34 -3.63
C LYS A 404 -25.24 2.17 -4.00
N ASP A 405 -24.53 1.33 -3.24
CA ASP A 405 -23.10 1.13 -3.46
C ASP A 405 -22.81 0.75 -4.92
N THR A 406 -21.84 1.43 -5.53
CA THR A 406 -21.38 1.09 -6.87
C THR A 406 -20.60 -0.22 -6.81
N TYR A 407 -21.02 -1.22 -7.59
CA TYR A 407 -20.31 -2.51 -7.69
C TYR A 407 -19.19 -2.42 -8.74
N SER A 408 -18.30 -3.41 -8.76
CA SER A 408 -17.26 -3.54 -9.79
C SER A 408 -17.89 -3.70 -11.18
N THR A 409 -17.42 -2.94 -12.17
CA THR A 409 -17.88 -3.05 -13.57
C THR A 409 -17.48 -4.39 -14.17
N MET A 410 -16.36 -4.95 -13.73
CA MET A 410 -15.84 -6.23 -14.19
C MET A 410 -15.01 -6.94 -13.10
N SER A 411 -14.85 -8.26 -13.21
CA SER A 411 -14.04 -9.05 -12.29
C SER A 411 -13.45 -10.29 -12.96
N CYS A 412 -12.21 -10.63 -12.62
CA CYS A 412 -11.52 -11.85 -13.05
C CYS A 412 -11.05 -12.69 -11.84
N LYS A 413 -10.59 -13.92 -12.07
CA LYS A 413 -9.83 -14.68 -11.07
C LYS A 413 -8.34 -14.59 -11.34
N PHE A 414 -7.55 -14.56 -10.27
CA PHE A 414 -6.09 -14.69 -10.29
C PHE A 414 -5.67 -15.89 -9.42
N GLU A 415 -4.43 -16.34 -9.54
CA GLU A 415 -3.94 -17.54 -8.88
C GLU A 415 -3.38 -17.24 -7.48
N MET A 416 -3.74 -18.08 -6.50
CA MET A 416 -3.20 -17.96 -5.13
C MET A 416 -1.93 -18.79 -4.92
N GLY A 417 -1.55 -19.62 -5.89
CA GLY A 417 -0.47 -20.60 -5.80
C GLY A 417 -0.81 -21.81 -4.92
N ASN A 418 0.03 -22.84 -5.00
CA ASN A 418 -0.14 -24.13 -4.34
C ASN A 418 0.16 -24.12 -2.82
N GLU A 419 0.44 -22.96 -2.23
CA GLU A 419 0.84 -22.83 -0.83
C GLU A 419 -0.38 -22.97 0.11
N PRO A 420 -0.27 -23.70 1.24
CA PRO A 420 -1.42 -24.14 2.03
C PRO A 420 -2.26 -22.95 2.54
N THR A 421 -3.45 -22.79 1.97
CA THR A 421 -4.43 -21.79 2.38
C THR A 421 -5.05 -22.15 3.74
N ARG A 422 -5.41 -21.14 4.54
CA ARG A 422 -5.93 -21.37 5.90
C ARG A 422 -7.34 -21.96 5.79
N ARG A 423 -7.47 -23.29 5.87
CA ARG A 423 -8.77 -23.96 5.96
C ARG A 423 -9.53 -23.37 7.15
N ARG A 424 -10.59 -22.60 6.86
CA ARG A 424 -11.28 -21.76 7.84
C ARG A 424 -11.89 -22.66 8.91
N GLN A 425 -11.44 -22.52 10.15
CA GLN A 425 -11.89 -23.33 11.29
C GLN A 425 -13.31 -22.92 11.70
N GLY A 426 -14.30 -23.34 10.91
CA GLY A 426 -15.63 -22.74 10.90
C GLY A 426 -16.63 -23.39 9.96
N SER A 427 -16.57 -24.70 9.74
CA SER A 427 -17.72 -25.51 9.34
C SER A 427 -17.67 -26.88 10.03
N LYS A 428 -18.84 -27.41 10.40
CA LYS A 428 -19.02 -28.77 10.95
C LYS A 428 -19.84 -29.60 9.95
N ASP A 429 -19.27 -29.81 8.78
CA ASP A 429 -19.86 -30.71 7.78
C ASP A 429 -19.74 -32.15 8.28
N LYS A 430 -20.87 -32.69 8.76
CA LYS A 430 -21.00 -34.09 9.18
C LYS A 430 -21.08 -34.97 7.93
N GLU A 431 -19.94 -35.41 7.42
CA GLU A 431 -19.94 -36.56 6.50
C GLU A 431 -20.44 -37.80 7.24
N ARG A 432 -21.64 -38.25 6.85
CA ARG A 432 -22.39 -39.32 7.50
C ARG A 432 -22.09 -40.66 6.83
N ALA A 433 -20.86 -41.12 6.95
CA ALA A 433 -20.50 -42.49 6.58
C ALA A 433 -21.10 -43.47 7.61
N GLY A 434 -22.05 -44.30 7.17
CA GLY A 434 -22.61 -45.41 7.94
C GLY A 434 -22.53 -46.69 7.12
N GLY A 435 -22.10 -47.77 7.74
CA GLY A 435 -21.88 -49.07 7.12
C GLY A 435 -20.93 -49.89 7.99
N GLN A 436 -21.43 -51.01 8.52
CA GLN A 436 -20.65 -51.99 9.26
C GLN A 436 -20.20 -53.08 8.28
N ASP A 437 -19.05 -53.70 8.52
CA ASP A 437 -18.98 -55.11 8.96
C ASP A 437 -17.54 -55.49 9.34
N GLU A 438 -17.34 -56.71 9.85
CA GLU A 438 -16.28 -57.03 10.81
C GLU A 438 -15.10 -57.88 10.27
N THR A 439 -14.15 -58.12 11.19
CA THR A 439 -13.15 -59.21 11.24
C THR A 439 -11.72 -58.95 10.70
N ALA A 440 -10.82 -59.90 11.02
CA ALA A 440 -9.36 -59.93 10.79
C ALA A 440 -8.49 -58.94 11.60
N SER A 441 -8.00 -59.42 12.76
CA SER A 441 -7.01 -58.76 13.61
C SER A 441 -5.56 -59.01 13.15
N VAL A 442 -4.75 -57.96 12.98
CA VAL A 442 -3.27 -58.03 13.05
C VAL A 442 -2.72 -56.80 13.80
N THR A 443 -1.68 -57.01 14.60
CA THR A 443 -1.05 -56.00 15.47
C THR A 443 -0.21 -54.99 14.68
N THR A 444 -0.54 -53.70 14.80
CA THR A 444 0.37 -52.59 14.44
C THR A 444 0.35 -51.52 15.52
N VAL A 445 1.54 -51.11 15.98
CA VAL A 445 1.70 -50.06 17.00
C VAL A 445 1.24 -48.72 16.44
N ARG A 446 0.17 -48.14 17.02
CA ARG A 446 -0.26 -46.78 16.70
C ARG A 446 0.69 -45.76 17.34
N THR A 447 1.76 -45.40 16.63
CA THR A 447 2.48 -44.15 16.89
C THR A 447 1.50 -42.99 16.75
N ALA A 448 1.17 -42.33 17.86
CA ALA A 448 0.28 -41.17 17.84
C ALA A 448 0.95 -40.05 17.03
N THR A 449 0.42 -39.78 15.83
CA THR A 449 0.81 -38.62 15.03
C THR A 449 0.31 -37.35 15.72
N THR A 450 1.14 -36.80 16.60
CA THR A 450 0.94 -35.47 17.18
C THR A 450 0.71 -34.49 16.05
N PHE A 451 -0.52 -33.98 15.92
CA PHE A 451 -0.86 -32.97 14.92
C PHE A 451 0.06 -31.77 15.12
N SER A 452 1.03 -31.61 14.22
CA SER A 452 1.91 -30.45 14.24
C SER A 452 1.06 -29.22 13.94
N ARG A 453 0.85 -28.41 14.97
CA ARG A 453 0.32 -27.05 14.84
C ARG A 453 1.32 -26.30 13.94
N GLN A 454 1.04 -26.26 12.64
CA GLN A 454 1.96 -25.78 11.61
C GLN A 454 2.49 -24.41 12.03
N LYS A 455 3.79 -24.37 12.34
CA LYS A 455 4.42 -23.22 12.98
C LYS A 455 4.35 -22.05 11.99
N GLU A 456 3.68 -20.97 12.38
CA GLU A 456 3.49 -19.80 11.54
C GLU A 456 4.87 -19.27 11.09
N ASN A 457 5.06 -19.07 9.78
CA ASN A 457 6.36 -18.70 9.25
C ASN A 457 6.75 -17.27 9.73
N PRO A 458 7.76 -17.10 10.59
CA PRO A 458 8.02 -15.82 11.27
C PRO A 458 8.47 -14.70 10.32
N TRP A 459 8.89 -15.03 9.09
CA TRP A 459 9.32 -14.05 8.10
C TRP A 459 8.16 -13.27 7.47
N TRP A 460 6.95 -13.82 7.52
CA TRP A 460 5.78 -13.34 6.78
C TRP A 460 4.68 -12.79 7.71
N PRO A 461 4.02 -11.67 7.35
CA PRO A 461 2.81 -11.22 8.04
C PRO A 461 1.74 -12.32 8.09
N GLN A 462 1.30 -12.69 9.30
CA GLN A 462 0.37 -13.80 9.53
C GLN A 462 0.83 -15.17 8.95
N GLY A 463 2.14 -15.35 8.76
CA GLY A 463 2.75 -16.59 8.27
C GLY A 463 2.49 -16.91 6.80
N ARG A 464 2.24 -15.90 5.95
CA ARG A 464 1.89 -16.07 4.51
C ARG A 464 2.64 -15.11 3.59
N PRO A 465 3.19 -15.58 2.45
CA PRO A 465 3.85 -14.68 1.52
C PRO A 465 2.86 -13.68 0.93
N PRO A 466 3.31 -12.47 0.54
CA PRO A 466 2.48 -11.53 -0.20
C PRO A 466 1.93 -12.15 -1.49
N LYS A 467 0.60 -12.27 -1.58
CA LYS A 467 -0.12 -12.67 -2.80
C LYS A 467 -0.99 -11.52 -3.28
N GLY A 468 -1.25 -11.43 -4.59
CA GLY A 468 -2.22 -10.50 -5.13
C GLY A 468 -1.79 -9.02 -5.08
N LYS A 469 -0.49 -8.70 -5.11
CA LYS A 469 -0.02 -7.33 -5.35
C LYS A 469 -0.42 -6.95 -6.78
N ILE A 470 -1.11 -5.83 -6.97
CA ILE A 470 -1.63 -5.41 -8.28
C ILE A 470 -0.96 -4.09 -8.72
N ALA A 471 -0.75 -3.97 -10.03
CA ALA A 471 -0.23 -2.79 -10.70
C ALA A 471 -0.88 -2.65 -12.09
N TRP A 472 -0.97 -1.43 -12.60
CA TRP A 472 -1.37 -1.15 -13.97
C TRP A 472 -0.14 -0.87 -14.85
N ILE A 473 -0.17 -1.34 -16.09
CA ILE A 473 0.87 -1.09 -17.11
C ILE A 473 0.46 0.08 -18.01
N ASP A 474 -0.84 0.15 -18.28
CA ASP A 474 -1.55 1.18 -19.05
C ASP A 474 -3.03 1.15 -18.59
N ASP A 475 -3.91 1.99 -19.13
CA ASP A 475 -5.32 2.02 -18.73
C ASP A 475 -6.16 0.82 -19.24
N GLU A 476 -5.58 -0.09 -20.02
CA GLU A 476 -6.21 -1.33 -20.52
C GLU A 476 -5.51 -2.61 -20.02
N SER A 477 -4.31 -2.53 -19.44
CA SER A 477 -3.52 -3.69 -19.00
C SER A 477 -3.11 -3.58 -17.53
N LEU A 478 -3.30 -4.65 -16.77
CA LEU A 478 -2.83 -4.75 -15.40
C LEU A 478 -2.13 -6.08 -15.13
N VAL A 479 -1.28 -6.11 -14.11
CA VAL A 479 -0.55 -7.30 -13.66
C VAL A 479 -0.81 -7.59 -12.20
N VAL A 480 -0.85 -8.89 -11.86
CA VAL A 480 -0.91 -9.37 -10.48
C VAL A 480 0.33 -10.20 -10.21
N VAL A 481 1.02 -9.89 -9.11
CA VAL A 481 2.25 -10.54 -8.72
C VAL A 481 2.12 -11.16 -7.33
N SER A 482 2.80 -12.29 -7.16
CA SER A 482 2.81 -13.10 -5.94
C SER A 482 4.23 -13.50 -5.57
N ALA A 483 4.56 -13.38 -4.29
CA ALA A 483 5.76 -13.94 -3.66
C ALA A 483 5.46 -15.33 -3.06
N GLY A 484 6.46 -15.98 -2.46
CA GLY A 484 6.41 -17.36 -1.98
C GLY A 484 7.37 -18.27 -2.74
N ARG A 485 7.14 -19.58 -2.67
CA ARG A 485 7.76 -20.58 -3.56
C ARG A 485 7.07 -20.59 -4.92
N ASP A 486 5.74 -20.64 -4.88
CA ASP A 486 4.88 -20.51 -6.06
C ASP A 486 4.73 -19.01 -6.39
N ALA A 487 5.80 -18.46 -6.98
CA ALA A 487 6.03 -17.04 -7.22
C ALA A 487 5.64 -16.65 -8.65
N ARG A 488 4.38 -16.24 -8.85
CA ARG A 488 3.80 -15.96 -10.17
C ARG A 488 3.71 -14.48 -10.48
N TRP A 489 3.95 -14.16 -11.75
CA TRP A 489 3.54 -12.94 -12.43
C TRP A 489 2.40 -13.30 -13.38
N GLU A 490 1.33 -12.50 -13.39
CA GLU A 490 0.12 -12.74 -14.18
C GLU A 490 -0.31 -11.46 -14.89
N LYS A 491 -0.61 -11.54 -16.19
CA LYS A 491 -1.09 -10.39 -16.98
C LYS A 491 -2.56 -10.51 -17.33
N PHE A 492 -3.29 -9.42 -17.13
CA PHE A 492 -4.69 -9.27 -17.47
C PHE A 492 -4.87 -8.08 -18.41
N VAL A 493 -5.80 -8.17 -19.34
CA VAL A 493 -6.16 -7.10 -20.27
C VAL A 493 -7.65 -6.88 -20.19
N LEU A 494 -8.03 -5.62 -20.02
CA LEU A 494 -9.39 -5.12 -20.11
C LEU A 494 -9.75 -4.96 -21.59
N GLY A 495 -11.02 -5.14 -21.91
CA GLY A 495 -11.47 -5.01 -23.30
C GLY A 495 -12.99 -4.97 -23.39
N ILE A 496 -13.48 -4.99 -24.62
CA ILE A 496 -14.90 -5.09 -24.93
C ILE A 496 -15.14 -6.46 -25.58
N ASP A 497 -16.12 -7.20 -25.09
CA ASP A 497 -16.47 -8.51 -25.64
C ASP A 497 -17.29 -8.39 -26.95
N HIS A 498 -17.59 -9.52 -27.58
CA HIS A 498 -18.37 -9.57 -28.81
C HIS A 498 -19.84 -9.09 -28.65
N ASN A 499 -20.30 -8.83 -27.42
CA ASN A 499 -21.62 -8.31 -27.09
C ASN A 499 -21.60 -6.82 -26.71
N GLY A 500 -20.43 -6.15 -26.79
CA GLY A 500 -20.26 -4.75 -26.40
C GLY A 500 -20.09 -4.52 -24.89
N GLN A 501 -19.91 -5.57 -24.08
CA GLN A 501 -19.73 -5.46 -22.63
C GLN A 501 -18.25 -5.30 -22.27
N ARG A 502 -17.91 -4.39 -21.35
CA ARG A 502 -16.53 -4.29 -20.82
C ARG A 502 -16.22 -5.49 -19.92
N GLY A 503 -15.06 -6.09 -20.11
CA GLY A 503 -14.60 -7.26 -19.34
C GLY A 503 -13.08 -7.25 -19.13
N ILE A 504 -12.60 -8.22 -18.34
CA ILE A 504 -11.18 -8.41 -18.03
C ILE A 504 -10.77 -9.88 -18.25
N GLU A 505 -9.75 -10.09 -19.08
CA GLU A 505 -9.28 -11.39 -19.53
C GLU A 505 -7.86 -11.67 -19.01
N ARG A 506 -7.61 -12.88 -18.48
CA ARG A 506 -6.27 -13.35 -18.10
C ARG A 506 -5.50 -13.75 -19.37
N ARG A 507 -4.52 -12.95 -19.78
CA ARG A 507 -3.72 -13.20 -21.00
C ARG A 507 -2.65 -14.28 -20.81
N GLY A 508 -2.12 -14.41 -19.59
CA GLY A 508 -1.09 -15.41 -19.29
C GLY A 508 -0.51 -15.25 -17.89
N TRP A 509 0.35 -16.19 -17.52
CA TRP A 509 1.12 -16.17 -16.28
C TRP A 509 2.46 -16.88 -16.50
N LYS A 510 3.43 -16.62 -15.61
CA LYS A 510 4.72 -17.34 -15.56
C LYS A 510 5.29 -17.35 -14.14
N GLN A 511 6.29 -18.19 -13.89
CA GLN A 511 6.97 -18.31 -12.59
C GLN A 511 8.32 -17.58 -12.65
N TYR A 512 8.34 -16.32 -12.22
CA TYR A 512 9.44 -15.38 -12.52
C TYR A 512 10.77 -15.68 -11.80
N LEU A 513 10.80 -16.67 -10.91
CA LEU A 513 12.02 -17.19 -10.29
C LEU A 513 12.61 -18.42 -11.01
N GLU A 514 11.86 -19.05 -11.92
CA GLU A 514 12.34 -20.19 -12.74
C GLU A 514 12.75 -19.75 -14.15
N ASP A 515 12.16 -18.65 -14.67
CA ASP A 515 12.46 -18.07 -15.99
C ASP A 515 13.82 -17.31 -16.04
N GLU A 516 14.92 -17.88 -15.52
CA GLU A 516 16.28 -17.36 -15.76
C GLU A 516 16.83 -17.73 -17.16
N GLY A 517 16.02 -18.45 -17.96
CA GLY A 517 16.30 -18.73 -19.36
C GLY A 517 16.28 -17.47 -20.24
N VAL A 518 17.46 -16.88 -20.43
CA VAL A 518 17.71 -15.86 -21.46
C VAL A 518 17.97 -16.57 -22.80
N ASP A 519 16.96 -16.54 -23.68
CA ASP A 519 17.09 -16.77 -25.13
C ASP A 519 17.68 -15.54 -25.85
#